data_AF-A0A544YM22-F1
#
_entry.id   AF-A0A544YM22-F1
#
_cell.length_a   1.000
_cell.length_b   1.000
_cell.length_c   1.000
_cell.angle_alpha   90.00
_cell.angle_beta   90.00
_cell.angle_gamma   90.00
#
_symmetry.space_group_name_H-M   'P 1'
#
loop_
_entity.id
_entity.type
_entity.pdbx_description
1 polymer ?
#
loop_
_entity_poly.entity_id
_entity_poly.type
_entity_poly.pdbx_seq_one_letter_code
_entity_poly.pdbx_strand_id
1 'polypeptide(L)'
;LIDGIHPTANGYDKMAAAWYAALQSVPGSIGQGPGTSPSPSPSPSPSPSASPSASPSPGGAGCSAAYAIAGQWDGGFQATVTVTAGSSAISSWTVGWRFGNGQTVTQSWNATISTSGAEVTARNVGYNGALGAGASTQFGFLGSWNGANGVPTLTCTAG
;
A
#
# COMPACT_ATOMS: atom_id res chain seq x y z
N LEU A 1 13.40 8.45 30.51
CA LEU A 1 14.44 7.47 30.14
C LEU A 1 14.09 6.97 28.74
N ILE A 2 14.86 7.36 27.72
CA ILE A 2 14.63 7.11 26.29
C ILE A 2 15.57 5.98 25.87
N ASP A 3 15.05 4.84 25.41
CA ASP A 3 15.77 3.55 25.32
C ASP A 3 16.50 3.31 23.98
N GLY A 4 17.01 4.35 23.31
CA GLY A 4 18.06 4.18 22.27
C GLY A 4 17.75 3.35 21.00
N ILE A 5 16.58 2.73 20.86
CA ILE A 5 16.19 1.89 19.70
C ILE A 5 15.00 2.46 18.92
N HIS A 6 14.36 3.52 19.42
CA HIS A 6 13.35 4.26 18.69
C HIS A 6 13.97 5.50 18.02
N PRO A 7 13.87 5.64 16.69
CA PRO A 7 14.40 6.80 16.00
C PRO A 7 13.63 8.06 16.42
N THR A 8 14.35 9.01 17.02
CA THR A 8 13.84 10.33 17.40
C THR A 8 14.25 11.36 16.36
N ALA A 9 13.52 12.48 16.25
CA ALA A 9 13.78 13.56 15.30
C ALA A 9 15.26 14.00 15.29
N ASN A 10 15.89 14.10 16.47
CA ASN A 10 17.31 14.42 16.60
C ASN A 10 18.26 13.37 16.01
N GLY A 11 17.88 12.09 15.92
CA GLY A 11 18.68 11.04 15.27
C GLY A 11 18.74 11.23 13.75
N TYR A 12 17.64 11.66 13.14
CA TYR A 12 17.57 11.95 11.70
C TYR A 12 18.45 13.16 11.31
N ASP A 13 18.46 14.22 12.12
CA ASP A 13 19.34 15.38 11.93
C ASP A 13 20.84 15.02 11.93
N LYS A 14 21.25 14.08 12.81
CA LYS A 14 22.65 13.64 12.88
C LYS A 14 23.06 12.82 11.66
N MET A 15 22.16 11.99 11.15
CA MET A 15 22.39 11.21 9.93
C MET A 15 22.47 12.10 8.68
N ALA A 16 21.64 13.15 8.61
CA ALA A 16 21.67 14.13 7.52
C ALA A 16 23.00 14.92 7.48
N ALA A 17 23.50 15.35 8.63
CA ALA A 17 24.77 16.07 8.73
C ALA A 17 25.97 15.20 8.29
N ALA A 18 25.98 13.91 8.64
CA ALA A 18 27.01 12.97 8.23
C ALA A 18 27.03 12.75 6.71
N TRP A 19 25.85 12.62 6.10
CA TRP A 19 25.71 12.50 4.65
C TRP A 19 26.18 13.75 3.89
N TYR A 20 25.91 14.95 4.42
CA TYR A 20 26.31 16.21 3.80
C TYR A 20 27.84 16.44 3.82
N ALA A 21 28.54 15.96 4.86
CA ALA A 21 30.00 16.01 4.94
C ALA A 21 30.66 15.02 3.96
N ALA A 22 30.05 13.85 3.75
CA ALA A 22 30.54 12.86 2.80
C ALA A 22 30.46 13.37 1.34
N LEU A 23 29.39 14.08 0.99
CA LEU A 23 29.21 14.68 -0.35
C LEU A 23 30.22 15.80 -0.67
N GLN A 24 30.72 16.50 0.35
CA GLN A 24 31.73 17.56 0.19
C GLN A 24 33.15 17.02 -0.07
N SER A 25 33.41 15.74 0.22
CA SER A 25 34.73 15.12 0.03
C SER A 25 35.01 14.69 -1.42
N VAL A 26 34.04 14.84 -2.33
CA VAL A 26 34.18 14.50 -3.76
C VAL A 26 34.44 15.77 -4.57
N PRO A 27 35.67 15.97 -5.11
CA PRO A 27 35.98 17.15 -5.91
C PRO A 27 35.23 17.12 -7.25
N GLY A 28 34.37 18.11 -7.49
CA GLY A 28 33.51 18.23 -8.67
C GLY A 28 31.99 18.30 -8.39
N SER A 29 31.56 18.10 -7.15
CA SER A 29 30.14 18.13 -6.75
C SER A 29 29.51 19.52 -6.65
N ILE A 30 30.29 20.60 -6.80
CA ILE A 30 29.83 21.99 -6.69
C ILE A 30 30.45 22.82 -7.83
N GLY A 31 29.74 22.92 -8.95
CA GLY A 31 30.20 23.65 -10.13
C GLY A 31 30.18 25.17 -9.93
N GLN A 32 31.30 25.84 -10.24
CA GLN A 32 31.38 27.29 -10.41
C GLN A 32 31.16 27.65 -11.89
N GLY A 33 30.18 28.52 -12.18
CA GLY A 33 29.98 29.14 -13.49
C GLY A 33 28.99 30.31 -13.38
N PRO A 34 29.27 31.50 -13.94
CA PRO A 34 28.47 32.69 -13.69
C PRO A 34 27.30 32.86 -14.69
N GLY A 35 26.12 33.20 -14.14
CA GLY A 35 25.10 34.06 -14.76
C GLY A 35 24.41 33.60 -16.05
N THR A 36 23.17 33.11 -15.92
CA THR A 36 21.93 33.84 -16.30
C THR A 36 20.73 33.01 -15.89
N SER A 37 19.91 33.56 -15.00
CA SER A 37 18.57 33.07 -14.65
C SER A 37 17.67 33.14 -15.89
N PRO A 38 16.96 32.05 -16.20
CA PRO A 38 15.53 32.09 -15.99
C PRO A 38 15.16 31.13 -14.86
N SER A 39 14.24 31.56 -14.00
CA SER A 39 13.56 30.68 -13.06
C SER A 39 12.44 29.96 -13.80
N PRO A 40 12.53 28.64 -14.05
CA PRO A 40 11.34 27.84 -14.22
C PRO A 40 10.86 27.38 -12.83
N SER A 41 9.70 27.92 -12.45
CA SER A 41 8.60 27.32 -11.68
C SER A 41 8.89 26.37 -10.50
N PRO A 42 8.22 26.52 -9.34
CA PRO A 42 8.34 25.59 -8.23
C PRO A 42 8.04 24.17 -8.70
N SER A 43 8.99 23.26 -8.49
CA SER A 43 8.74 21.83 -8.64
C SER A 43 7.58 21.46 -7.71
N PRO A 44 6.43 21.00 -8.21
CA PRO A 44 5.40 20.48 -7.34
C PRO A 44 6.00 19.22 -6.70
N SER A 45 6.37 19.33 -5.43
CA SER A 45 6.48 18.14 -4.56
C SER A 45 5.21 17.32 -4.81
N PRO A 46 5.28 16.04 -5.23
CA PRO A 46 4.10 15.23 -5.28
C PRO A 46 3.59 15.11 -3.85
N SER A 47 2.61 15.96 -3.54
CA SER A 47 1.68 15.84 -2.44
C SER A 47 1.24 14.37 -2.38
N PRO A 48 1.08 13.75 -1.20
CA PRO A 48 0.59 12.38 -1.12
C PRO A 48 -0.67 12.28 -1.95
N SER A 49 -0.55 11.63 -3.12
CA SER A 49 -1.64 11.45 -4.06
C SER A 49 -2.74 10.79 -3.25
N ALA A 50 -3.90 11.44 -3.15
CA ALA A 50 -5.05 10.90 -2.44
C ALA A 50 -5.25 9.46 -2.93
N SER A 51 -4.92 8.50 -2.08
CA SER A 51 -5.13 7.10 -2.41
C SER A 51 -6.64 6.93 -2.52
N PRO A 52 -7.18 6.50 -3.67
CA PRO A 52 -8.59 6.18 -3.76
C PRO A 52 -8.87 5.03 -2.78
N SER A 53 -9.51 5.34 -1.66
CA SER A 53 -10.04 4.36 -0.73
C SER A 53 -11.44 4.01 -1.19
N ALA A 54 -11.70 2.76 -1.55
CA ALA A 54 -13.07 2.32 -1.80
C ALA A 54 -13.85 2.31 -0.48
N SER A 55 -15.09 2.82 -0.52
CA SER A 55 -16.05 2.71 0.58
C SER A 55 -16.37 1.22 0.83
N PRO A 56 -16.59 0.76 2.08
CA PRO A 56 -16.94 -0.62 2.35
C PRO A 56 -18.18 -1.05 1.56
N SER A 57 -18.03 -2.08 0.74
CA SER A 57 -19.15 -2.70 0.02
C SER A 57 -20.04 -3.46 1.01
N PRO A 58 -21.37 -3.43 0.89
CA PRO A 58 -22.26 -4.22 1.75
C PRO A 58 -21.92 -5.71 1.60
N GLY A 59 -21.47 -6.28 2.71
CA GLY A 59 -20.87 -7.61 2.80
C GLY A 59 -21.75 -8.74 2.27
N GLY A 60 -21.17 -9.59 1.43
CA GLY A 60 -21.72 -10.92 1.20
C GLY A 60 -21.61 -11.74 2.49
N ALA A 61 -22.62 -12.59 2.73
CA ALA A 61 -22.67 -13.61 3.78
C ALA A 61 -21.73 -13.40 4.98
N GLY A 62 -21.96 -12.36 5.80
CA GLY A 62 -21.34 -12.24 7.14
C GLY A 62 -20.00 -11.51 7.26
N CYS A 63 -19.41 -10.96 6.20
CA CYS A 63 -18.21 -10.10 6.30
C CYS A 63 -18.17 -9.00 5.24
N SER A 64 -17.38 -7.95 5.48
CA SER A 64 -17.13 -6.86 4.55
C SER A 64 -15.63 -6.73 4.27
N ALA A 65 -15.27 -6.18 3.10
CA ALA A 65 -13.88 -5.93 2.76
C ALA A 65 -13.68 -4.51 2.18
N ALA A 66 -12.56 -3.88 2.52
CA ALA A 66 -12.17 -2.55 2.05
C ALA A 66 -10.79 -2.59 1.40
N TYR A 67 -10.66 -1.98 0.23
CA TYR A 67 -9.42 -1.94 -0.57
C TYR A 67 -8.77 -0.56 -0.49
N ALA A 68 -7.46 -0.53 -0.25
CA ALA A 68 -6.66 0.69 -0.29
C ALA A 68 -5.34 0.46 -1.03
N ILE A 69 -4.94 1.42 -1.88
CA ILE A 69 -3.60 1.43 -2.48
C ILE A 69 -2.65 2.06 -1.46
N ALA A 70 -1.74 1.26 -0.89
CA ALA A 70 -0.75 1.75 0.08
C ALA A 70 0.36 2.56 -0.60
N GLY A 71 0.68 2.22 -1.86
CA GLY A 71 1.65 2.95 -2.67
C GLY A 71 1.66 2.43 -4.11
N GLN A 72 2.12 3.23 -5.06
CA GLN A 72 2.28 2.83 -6.45
C GLN A 72 3.50 3.49 -7.07
N TRP A 73 4.05 2.82 -8.09
CA TRP A 73 5.21 3.25 -8.88
C TRP A 73 4.98 2.86 -10.34
N ASP A 74 5.96 3.18 -11.20
CA ASP A 74 5.89 2.84 -12.61
C ASP A 74 5.77 1.32 -12.80
N GLY A 75 4.66 0.89 -13.39
CA GLY A 75 4.37 -0.52 -13.65
C GLY A 75 3.97 -1.37 -12.44
N GLY A 76 3.92 -0.81 -11.22
CA GLY A 76 3.59 -1.59 -10.01
C GLY A 76 2.84 -0.84 -8.92
N PHE A 77 2.21 -1.58 -8.02
CA PHE A 77 1.52 -1.04 -6.86
C PHE A 77 1.51 -2.01 -5.69
N GLN A 78 1.31 -1.47 -4.49
CA GLN A 78 1.01 -2.20 -3.27
C GLN A 78 -0.41 -1.87 -2.83
N ALA A 79 -1.19 -2.91 -2.55
CA ALA A 79 -2.53 -2.77 -1.99
C ALA A 79 -2.65 -3.47 -0.63
N THR A 80 -3.56 -2.95 0.19
CA THR A 80 -3.95 -3.52 1.46
C THR A 80 -5.46 -3.68 1.45
N VAL A 81 -5.92 -4.85 1.89
CA VAL A 81 -7.33 -5.17 2.00
C VAL A 81 -7.62 -5.47 3.46
N THR A 82 -8.57 -4.73 4.02
CA THR A 82 -9.09 -4.95 5.37
C THR A 82 -10.36 -5.78 5.26
N VAL A 83 -10.40 -6.91 5.96
CA VAL A 83 -11.58 -7.78 6.09
C VAL A 83 -12.15 -7.59 7.48
N THR A 84 -13.45 -7.35 7.57
CA THR A 84 -14.16 -7.13 8.84
C THR A 84 -15.32 -8.11 8.93
N ALA A 85 -15.38 -8.87 10.03
CA ALA A 85 -16.54 -9.70 10.33
C ALA A 85 -17.76 -8.84 10.61
N GLY A 86 -18.94 -9.32 10.21
CA GLY A 86 -20.21 -8.68 10.53
C GLY A 86 -20.58 -8.84 12.01
N SER A 87 -21.88 -8.95 12.29
CA SER A 87 -22.40 -9.08 13.66
C SER A 87 -22.15 -10.45 14.31
N SER A 88 -21.60 -11.42 13.57
CA SER A 88 -21.29 -12.77 14.05
C SER A 88 -19.80 -13.05 13.92
N ALA A 89 -19.28 -13.90 14.81
CA ALA A 89 -17.93 -14.44 14.63
C ALA A 89 -17.86 -15.33 13.39
N ILE A 90 -16.72 -15.33 12.72
CA ILE A 90 -16.46 -16.10 11.51
C ILE A 90 -15.21 -16.95 11.72
N SER A 91 -15.14 -18.12 11.08
CA SER A 91 -13.97 -19.01 11.17
C SER A 91 -13.04 -18.86 9.97
N SER A 92 -13.58 -18.41 8.84
CA SER A 92 -12.86 -18.16 7.62
C SER A 92 -13.47 -17.00 6.83
N TRP A 93 -12.69 -16.47 5.89
CA TRP A 93 -13.16 -15.46 4.96
C TRP A 93 -12.58 -15.69 3.58
N THR A 94 -13.37 -15.33 2.57
CA THR A 94 -12.96 -15.27 1.17
C THR A 94 -13.34 -13.91 0.61
N VAL A 95 -12.39 -13.20 0.03
CA VAL A 95 -12.60 -11.92 -0.65
C VAL A 95 -12.45 -12.13 -2.15
N GLY A 96 -13.44 -11.67 -2.92
CA GLY A 96 -13.44 -11.72 -4.38
C GLY A 96 -13.41 -10.33 -4.97
N TRP A 97 -12.72 -10.15 -6.09
CA TRP A 97 -12.82 -8.95 -6.91
C TRP A 97 -12.41 -9.21 -8.36
N ARG A 98 -12.63 -8.22 -9.21
CA ARG A 98 -12.24 -8.27 -10.62
C ARG A 98 -11.46 -7.01 -10.98
N PHE A 99 -10.28 -7.18 -11.57
CA PHE A 99 -9.49 -6.07 -12.07
C PHE A 99 -10.09 -5.52 -13.37
N GLY A 100 -10.19 -4.20 -13.47
CA GLY A 100 -10.80 -3.51 -14.61
C GLY A 100 -9.83 -3.16 -15.72
N ASN A 101 -8.52 -3.08 -15.43
CA ASN A 101 -7.53 -2.42 -16.30
C ASN A 101 -6.27 -3.29 -16.51
N GLY A 102 -6.43 -4.61 -16.57
CA GLY A 102 -5.30 -5.52 -16.83
C GLY A 102 -4.31 -5.66 -15.68
N GLN A 103 -4.69 -5.23 -14.47
CA GLN A 103 -3.85 -5.40 -13.29
C GLN A 103 -3.67 -6.89 -12.97
N THR A 104 -2.50 -7.25 -12.44
CA THR A 104 -2.19 -8.64 -12.06
C THR A 104 -1.53 -8.67 -10.69
N VAL A 105 -1.88 -9.65 -9.85
CA VAL A 105 -1.19 -9.85 -8.56
C VAL A 105 0.14 -10.54 -8.81
N THR A 106 1.23 -10.03 -8.24
CA THR A 106 2.59 -10.58 -8.39
C THR A 106 3.09 -11.25 -7.12
N GLN A 107 2.76 -10.71 -5.94
CA GLN A 107 3.11 -11.29 -4.64
C GLN A 107 2.01 -10.98 -3.63
N SER A 108 1.80 -11.86 -2.64
CA SER A 108 0.83 -11.65 -1.57
C SER A 108 1.36 -12.10 -0.23
N TRP A 109 0.82 -11.52 0.84
CA TRP A 109 1.07 -11.94 2.22
C TRP A 109 -0.24 -11.93 3.01
N ASN A 110 -0.29 -12.74 4.06
CA ASN A 110 -1.46 -12.90 4.93
C ASN A 110 -2.75 -13.32 4.19
N ALA A 111 -2.64 -13.78 2.95
CA ALA A 111 -3.72 -14.36 2.17
C ALA A 111 -3.15 -15.28 1.08
N THR A 112 -3.90 -16.32 0.76
CA THR A 112 -3.69 -17.13 -0.45
C THR A 112 -4.53 -16.54 -1.57
N ILE A 113 -3.88 -15.97 -2.59
CA ILE A 113 -4.54 -15.35 -3.73
C ILE A 113 -4.47 -16.29 -4.95
N SER A 114 -5.62 -16.48 -5.61
CA SER A 114 -5.71 -17.15 -6.90
C SER A 114 -6.34 -16.22 -7.93
N THR A 115 -5.82 -16.24 -9.15
CA THR A 115 -6.26 -15.37 -10.25
C THR A 115 -6.67 -16.20 -11.46
N SER A 116 -7.81 -15.89 -12.06
CA SER A 116 -8.29 -16.47 -13.30
C SER A 116 -8.71 -15.36 -14.26
N GLY A 117 -7.85 -15.05 -15.24
CA GLY A 117 -8.03 -13.85 -16.06
C GLY A 117 -8.05 -12.59 -15.20
N ALA A 118 -9.15 -11.84 -15.25
CA ALA A 118 -9.34 -10.63 -14.45
C ALA A 118 -9.91 -10.90 -13.05
N GLU A 119 -10.39 -12.12 -12.77
CA GLU A 119 -11.00 -12.48 -11.49
C GLU A 119 -9.94 -12.87 -10.47
N VAL A 120 -10.07 -12.34 -9.26
CA VAL A 120 -9.13 -12.56 -8.16
C VAL A 120 -9.91 -13.01 -6.94
N THR A 121 -9.42 -14.08 -6.30
CA THR A 121 -9.96 -14.61 -5.05
C THR A 121 -8.85 -14.69 -4.02
N ALA A 122 -9.01 -14.02 -2.89
CA ALA A 122 -8.14 -14.10 -1.72
C ALA A 122 -8.83 -14.90 -0.61
N ARG A 123 -8.11 -15.85 -0.03
CA ARG A 123 -8.57 -16.64 1.14
C ARG A 123 -7.66 -16.41 2.33
N ASN A 124 -8.23 -16.49 3.52
CA ASN A 124 -7.47 -16.42 4.75
C ASN A 124 -6.37 -17.49 4.80
N VAL A 125 -5.31 -17.20 5.55
CA VAL A 125 -4.31 -18.19 5.95
C VAL A 125 -4.59 -18.61 7.40
N GLY A 126 -4.15 -19.80 7.79
CA GLY A 126 -4.65 -20.49 8.99
C GLY A 126 -4.79 -19.66 10.28
N TYR A 127 -3.92 -18.67 10.50
CA TYR A 127 -3.94 -17.86 11.72
C TYR A 127 -4.88 -16.63 11.68
N ASN A 128 -5.34 -16.19 10.50
CA ASN A 128 -6.12 -14.95 10.36
C ASN A 128 -7.53 -15.14 9.80
N GLY A 129 -8.02 -16.39 9.78
CA GLY A 129 -9.39 -16.70 9.36
C GLY A 129 -10.43 -16.41 10.43
N ALA A 130 -10.13 -16.78 11.69
CA ALA A 130 -11.05 -16.64 12.79
C ALA A 130 -11.10 -15.18 13.28
N LEU A 131 -12.27 -14.55 13.18
CA LEU A 131 -12.51 -13.19 13.65
C LEU A 131 -13.77 -13.18 14.52
N GLY A 132 -13.69 -12.50 15.67
CA GLY A 132 -14.87 -12.19 16.47
C GLY A 132 -15.83 -11.24 15.73
N ALA A 133 -17.07 -11.12 16.19
CA ALA A 133 -18.02 -10.16 15.64
C ALA A 133 -17.44 -8.74 15.63
N GLY A 134 -17.52 -8.05 14.49
CA GLY A 134 -16.95 -6.71 14.28
C GLY A 134 -15.42 -6.64 14.27
N ALA A 135 -14.70 -7.74 14.46
CA ALA A 135 -13.24 -7.77 14.41
C ALA A 135 -12.74 -7.74 12.96
N SER A 136 -11.51 -7.25 12.78
CA SER A 136 -10.91 -7.09 11.46
C SER A 136 -9.53 -7.72 11.37
N THR A 137 -9.15 -8.10 10.15
CA THR A 137 -7.79 -8.49 9.78
C THR A 137 -7.40 -7.82 8.47
N GLN A 138 -6.11 -7.86 8.14
CA GLN A 138 -5.59 -7.25 6.93
C GLN A 138 -4.67 -8.22 6.19
N PHE A 139 -4.80 -8.20 4.87
CA PHE A 139 -3.84 -8.80 3.96
C PHE A 139 -3.37 -7.77 2.95
N GLY A 140 -2.26 -8.04 2.30
CA GLY A 140 -1.73 -7.17 1.28
C GLY A 140 -1.12 -7.94 0.13
N PHE A 141 -0.91 -7.21 -0.97
CA PHE A 141 -0.30 -7.77 -2.15
C PHE A 141 0.41 -6.69 -2.96
N LEU A 142 1.40 -7.13 -3.74
CA LEU A 142 1.96 -6.36 -4.84
C LEU A 142 1.26 -6.77 -6.13
N GLY A 143 1.01 -5.79 -6.98
CA GLY A 143 0.49 -6.01 -8.31
C GLY A 143 1.21 -5.19 -9.36
N SER A 144 1.10 -5.63 -10.60
CA SER A 144 1.48 -4.86 -11.79
C SER A 144 0.26 -4.21 -12.41
N TRP A 145 0.47 -3.08 -13.09
CA TRP A 145 -0.57 -2.36 -13.83
C TRP A 145 0.04 -1.72 -15.06
N ASN A 146 -0.78 -1.47 -16.08
CA ASN A 146 -0.37 -0.74 -17.27
C ASN A 146 -1.49 0.24 -17.67
N GLY A 147 -1.16 1.52 -17.77
CA GLY A 147 -2.11 2.58 -18.17
C GLY A 147 -3.00 3.10 -17.04
N ALA A 148 -3.85 2.27 -16.43
CA ALA A 148 -4.73 2.70 -15.35
C ALA A 148 -4.76 1.70 -14.18
N ASN A 149 -4.75 2.21 -12.95
CA ASN A 149 -4.85 1.40 -11.74
C ASN A 149 -6.14 1.73 -10.96
N GLY A 150 -7.28 1.34 -11.54
CA GLY A 150 -8.58 1.55 -10.91
C GLY A 150 -8.81 0.65 -9.70
N VAL A 151 -9.47 1.18 -8.68
CA VAL A 151 -9.83 0.43 -7.46
C VAL A 151 -11.05 -0.46 -7.75
N PRO A 152 -10.97 -1.77 -7.50
CA PRO A 152 -12.08 -2.67 -7.76
C PRO A 152 -13.11 -2.66 -6.62
N THR A 153 -14.34 -3.04 -6.93
CA THR A 153 -15.34 -3.38 -5.91
C THR A 153 -15.03 -4.76 -5.35
N LEU A 154 -15.02 -4.89 -4.03
CA LEU A 154 -14.80 -6.17 -3.35
C LEU A 154 -16.13 -6.84 -2.98
N THR A 155 -16.13 -8.17 -2.99
CA THR A 155 -17.08 -9.02 -2.28
C THR A 155 -16.35 -9.74 -1.16
N CYS A 156 -17.06 -10.05 -0.08
CA CYS A 156 -16.55 -10.86 1.02
C CYS A 156 -17.60 -11.94 1.33
N THR A 157 -17.15 -13.15 1.67
CA THR A 157 -17.99 -14.26 2.10
C THR A 157 -17.35 -14.88 3.33
N ALA A 158 -18.10 -14.96 4.43
CA ALA A 158 -17.66 -15.64 5.65
C ALA A 158 -18.00 -17.14 5.60
N GLY A 159 -17.21 -17.93 6.33
CA GLY A 159 -17.43 -19.36 6.54
C GLY A 159 -17.09 -19.82 7.94
#